data_AF-A0A931E550-F1
#
_entry.id   AF-A0A931E550-F1
#
_cell.length_a   1.000
_cell.length_b   1.000
_cell.length_c   1.000
_cell.angle_alpha   90.00
_cell.angle_beta   90.00
_cell.angle_gamma   90.00
#
_symmetry.space_group_name_H-M   'P 1'
#
loop_
_entity.id
_entity.type
_entity.pdbx_description
1 polymer ?
#
loop_
_entity_poly.entity_id
_entity_poly.type
_entity_poly.pdbx_seq_one_letter_code
_entity_poly.pdbx_strand_id
1 'polypeptide(L)'
;MYIGSFTIHYTPTEHYDAADSFPVGIIAFELETGERITRLLEPDSAAAPEWYCESLARDIEEEINEFLLDSNTSLVNEFGQIMVGSDIELTLNRPLGVSDFEAGMALLMQTYVTRALGHEYKTYETFSLDFRTNIKKDEHFPIAVFSYCAPTGEFSAAWLNDENPFEPARLNRSQRKHIQRQTEEFMANMDSDNIQIAFNNIRRPQFGIFKIDEFQAMSSGQALDIAIDDLKKLWASRKAA
;
A
#
# COMPACT_ATOMS: atom_id res chain seq x y z
N MET A 1 16.13 -5.75 21.68
CA MET A 1 15.93 -7.19 21.41
C MET A 1 16.46 -7.50 20.03
N TYR A 2 17.04 -8.68 19.83
CA TYR A 2 17.44 -9.15 18.50
C TYR A 2 16.58 -10.33 18.10
N ILE A 3 16.12 -10.30 16.85
CA ILE A 3 15.30 -11.34 16.25
C ILE A 3 16.14 -12.06 15.20
N GLY A 4 16.23 -13.38 15.33
CA GLY A 4 16.61 -14.26 14.23
C GLY A 4 15.38 -14.62 13.42
N SER A 5 15.51 -14.84 12.12
CA SER A 5 14.37 -15.26 11.31
C SER A 5 14.76 -16.08 10.09
N PHE A 6 13.81 -16.87 9.63
CA PHE A 6 13.85 -17.60 8.36
C PHE A 6 12.68 -17.17 7.49
N THR A 7 12.94 -17.00 6.20
CA THR A 7 11.89 -16.89 5.17
C THR A 7 11.46 -18.29 4.77
N ILE A 8 10.16 -18.53 4.80
CA ILE A 8 9.54 -19.77 4.35
C ILE A 8 9.28 -19.62 2.85
N HIS A 9 9.84 -20.51 2.06
CA HIS A 9 9.63 -20.63 0.62
C HIS A 9 8.85 -21.91 0.34
N TYR A 10 7.82 -21.83 -0.49
CA TYR A 10 7.03 -22.97 -0.93
C TYR A 10 7.19 -23.18 -2.44
N THR A 11 7.42 -24.42 -2.85
CA THR A 11 7.53 -24.81 -4.25
C THR A 11 6.28 -25.61 -4.63
N PRO A 12 5.37 -25.05 -5.45
CA PRO A 12 4.13 -25.73 -5.79
C PRO A 12 4.39 -26.92 -6.71
N THR A 13 4.11 -28.13 -6.22
CA THR A 13 4.31 -29.39 -6.96
C THR A 13 3.29 -29.63 -8.07
N GLU A 14 2.09 -29.05 -7.97
CA GLU A 14 1.00 -29.23 -8.95
C GLU A 14 0.94 -28.13 -10.03
N HIS A 15 1.73 -27.05 -9.89
CA HIS A 15 1.75 -25.92 -10.82
C HIS A 15 3.06 -25.87 -11.60
N TYR A 16 3.15 -26.71 -12.65
CA TYR A 16 4.34 -26.90 -13.50
C TYR A 16 4.94 -25.64 -14.16
N ASP A 17 4.20 -24.53 -14.23
CA ASP A 17 4.68 -23.26 -14.77
C ASP A 17 5.39 -22.36 -13.72
N ALA A 18 5.28 -22.70 -12.43
CA ALA A 18 5.95 -22.01 -11.32
C ALA A 18 7.24 -22.75 -10.95
N ALA A 19 8.23 -22.69 -11.83
CA ALA A 19 9.52 -23.38 -11.63
C ALA A 19 10.36 -22.82 -10.46
N ASP A 20 9.95 -21.71 -9.85
CA ASP A 20 10.67 -21.02 -8.78
C ASP A 20 9.87 -21.06 -7.46
N SER A 21 10.57 -21.30 -6.35
CA SER A 21 9.99 -21.23 -5.01
C SER A 21 9.45 -19.83 -4.70
N PHE A 22 8.31 -19.75 -4.03
CA PHE A 22 7.62 -18.52 -3.69
C PHE A 22 7.70 -18.26 -2.18
N PRO A 23 8.13 -17.07 -1.71
CA PRO A 23 8.15 -16.75 -0.29
C PRO A 23 6.72 -16.63 0.26
N VAL A 24 6.36 -17.49 1.22
CA VAL A 24 5.01 -17.58 1.81
C VAL A 24 4.94 -17.05 3.23
N GLY A 25 6.06 -16.79 3.91
CA GLY A 25 6.01 -16.37 5.30
C GLY A 25 7.35 -16.24 5.98
N ILE A 26 7.30 -15.97 7.29
CA ILE A 26 8.44 -15.79 8.16
C ILE A 26 8.27 -16.63 9.43
N ILE A 27 9.35 -17.30 9.83
CA ILE A 27 9.54 -17.79 11.20
C ILE A 27 10.49 -16.82 11.87
N ALA A 28 10.05 -16.14 12.93
CA ALA A 28 10.88 -15.27 13.73
C ALA A 28 11.06 -15.87 15.13
N PHE A 29 12.24 -15.70 15.69
CA PHE A 29 12.53 -16.10 17.06
C PHE A 29 13.37 -15.04 17.76
N GLU A 30 13.03 -14.78 19.02
CA GLU A 30 13.84 -13.92 19.87
C GLU A 30 15.11 -14.68 20.29
N LEU A 31 16.28 -14.09 20.02
CA LEU A 31 17.57 -14.76 20.25
C LEU A 31 17.87 -15.03 21.73
N GLU A 32 17.30 -14.25 22.64
CA GLU A 32 17.55 -14.37 24.09
C GLU A 32 16.61 -15.37 24.78
N THR A 33 15.32 -15.35 24.43
CA THR A 33 14.30 -16.16 25.10
C THR A 33 13.98 -17.45 24.36
N GLY A 34 14.27 -17.50 23.04
CA GLY A 34 13.84 -18.59 22.16
C GLY A 34 12.35 -18.58 21.84
N GLU A 35 11.61 -17.53 22.25
CA GLU A 35 10.20 -17.36 21.85
C GLU A 35 10.12 -17.26 20.32
N ARG A 36 9.13 -17.93 19.74
CA ARG A 36 8.98 -18.06 18.28
C ARG A 36 7.57 -17.68 17.84
N ILE A 37 7.49 -16.99 16.70
CA ILE A 37 6.24 -16.71 15.98
C ILE A 37 6.44 -17.06 14.52
N THR A 38 5.47 -17.75 13.96
CA THR A 38 5.35 -17.98 12.52
C THR A 38 4.24 -17.09 12.00
N ARG A 39 4.48 -16.42 10.87
CA ARG A 39 3.46 -15.65 10.15
C ARG A 39 3.53 -16.00 8.68
N LEU A 40 2.42 -16.46 8.14
CA LEU A 40 2.26 -16.70 6.71
C LEU A 40 1.59 -15.50 6.04
N LEU A 41 1.76 -15.41 4.73
CA LEU A 41 1.02 -14.49 3.88
C LEU A 41 -0.47 -14.82 4.00
N GLU A 42 -1.32 -13.80 4.08
CA GLU A 42 -2.76 -14.02 4.10
C GLU A 42 -3.23 -14.46 2.69
N PRO A 43 -4.06 -15.51 2.57
CA PRO A 43 -4.52 -16.00 1.26
C PRO A 43 -5.28 -14.98 0.41
N ASP A 44 -5.93 -14.00 1.04
CA ASP A 44 -6.64 -12.90 0.39
C ASP A 44 -5.77 -11.66 0.17
N SER A 45 -4.48 -11.72 0.52
CA SER A 45 -3.52 -10.66 0.25
C SER A 45 -3.38 -10.43 -1.24
N ALA A 46 -3.25 -9.16 -1.64
CA ALA A 46 -2.93 -8.81 -3.03
C ALA A 46 -1.60 -9.40 -3.51
N ALA A 47 -0.71 -9.80 -2.59
CA ALA A 47 0.55 -10.45 -2.91
C ALA A 47 0.45 -11.98 -3.04
N ALA A 48 -0.68 -12.58 -2.66
CA ALA A 48 -0.90 -14.01 -2.78
C ALA A 48 -1.22 -14.39 -4.24
N PRO A 49 -0.56 -15.41 -4.80
CA PRO A 49 -0.95 -15.99 -6.08
C PRO A 49 -2.37 -16.55 -6.03
N GLU A 50 -3.07 -16.59 -7.17
CA GLU A 50 -4.46 -17.08 -7.23
C GLU A 50 -4.65 -18.51 -6.72
N TRP A 51 -3.60 -19.33 -6.77
CA TRP A 51 -3.60 -20.71 -6.26
C TRP A 51 -3.28 -20.82 -4.76
N TYR A 52 -2.80 -19.75 -4.13
CA TYR A 52 -2.48 -19.75 -2.70
C TYR A 52 -3.75 -19.54 -1.88
N CYS A 53 -4.19 -20.57 -1.18
CA CYS A 53 -5.47 -20.61 -0.48
C CYS A 53 -5.33 -20.97 1.01
N GLU A 54 -6.41 -20.82 1.77
CA GLU A 54 -6.43 -21.11 3.21
C GLU A 54 -6.00 -22.54 3.56
N SER A 55 -6.40 -23.54 2.77
CA SER A 55 -5.99 -24.92 3.03
C SER A 55 -4.50 -25.10 2.86
N LEU A 56 -3.91 -24.53 1.80
CA LEU A 56 -2.48 -24.61 1.57
C LEU A 56 -1.68 -23.87 2.65
N ALA A 57 -2.14 -22.68 3.05
CA ALA A 57 -1.51 -21.94 4.14
C ALA A 57 -1.50 -22.77 5.44
N ARG A 58 -2.61 -23.44 5.76
CA ARG A 58 -2.70 -24.32 6.93
C ARG A 58 -1.78 -25.54 6.81
N ASP A 59 -1.74 -26.18 5.65
CA ASP A 59 -0.89 -27.36 5.43
C ASP A 59 0.60 -27.00 5.59
N ILE A 60 1.02 -25.84 5.07
CA ILE A 60 2.38 -25.30 5.28
C ILE A 60 2.64 -25.02 6.76
N GLU A 61 1.68 -24.40 7.47
CA GLU A 61 1.83 -24.11 8.90
C GLU A 61 1.95 -25.39 9.74
N GLU A 62 1.15 -26.41 9.44
CA GLU A 62 1.19 -27.72 10.10
C GLU A 62 2.56 -28.39 9.88
N GLU A 63 3.05 -28.44 8.64
CA GLU A 63 4.34 -29.08 8.31
C GLU A 63 5.52 -28.35 8.97
N ILE A 64 5.50 -27.01 8.98
CA ILE A 64 6.49 -26.20 9.71
C ILE A 64 6.42 -26.50 11.21
N ASN A 65 5.23 -26.54 11.81
CA ASN A 65 5.08 -26.77 13.23
C ASN A 65 5.53 -28.17 13.64
N GLU A 66 5.22 -29.20 12.84
CA GLU A 66 5.71 -30.57 13.04
C GLU A 66 7.24 -30.62 12.95
N PHE A 67 7.83 -30.02 11.90
CA PHE A 67 9.27 -29.91 11.78
C PHE A 67 9.90 -29.24 13.00
N LEU A 68 9.34 -28.14 13.47
CA LEU A 68 9.81 -27.38 14.64
C LEU A 68 9.59 -28.09 15.99
N LEU A 69 8.80 -29.17 16.03
CA LEU A 69 8.56 -29.99 17.23
C LEU A 69 9.47 -31.22 17.28
N ASP A 70 9.61 -31.92 16.14
CA ASP A 70 10.47 -33.10 16.00
C ASP A 70 11.95 -32.73 16.03
N SER A 71 12.25 -31.58 15.45
CA SER A 71 13.58 -31.03 15.43
C SER A 71 13.82 -30.39 16.81
N ASN A 72 14.58 -31.07 17.68
CA ASN A 72 15.28 -30.46 18.83
C ASN A 72 16.35 -29.45 18.34
N THR A 73 16.18 -28.94 17.13
CA THR A 73 17.12 -28.23 16.31
C THR A 73 17.12 -26.81 16.79
N SER A 74 18.22 -26.46 17.43
CA SER A 74 18.58 -25.06 17.63
C SER A 74 18.81 -24.46 16.25
N LEU A 75 17.72 -23.98 15.63
CA LEU A 75 17.75 -23.18 14.40
C LEU A 75 18.70 -21.97 14.51
N VAL A 76 19.06 -21.61 15.75
CA VAL A 76 20.04 -20.58 16.11
C VAL A 76 21.45 -20.87 15.56
N ASN A 77 21.78 -22.12 15.19
CA ASN A 77 23.15 -22.49 14.79
C ASN A 77 23.31 -22.94 13.33
N GLU A 78 22.23 -23.03 12.55
CA GLU A 78 22.30 -23.51 11.17
C GLU A 78 22.40 -22.34 10.19
N PHE A 79 23.63 -22.09 9.71
CA PHE A 79 23.88 -21.18 8.60
C PHE A 79 23.55 -21.89 7.29
N GLY A 80 22.38 -21.64 6.70
CA GLY A 80 22.05 -22.18 5.38
C GLY A 80 20.57 -22.22 5.04
N GLN A 81 20.28 -22.89 3.91
CA GLN A 81 18.94 -23.31 3.51
C GLN A 81 18.59 -24.60 4.24
N ILE A 82 17.40 -24.68 4.84
CA ILE A 82 16.90 -25.87 5.54
C ILE A 82 15.68 -26.38 4.79
N MET A 83 15.69 -27.64 4.37
CA MET A 83 14.53 -28.25 3.73
C MET A 83 13.56 -28.79 4.79
N VAL A 84 12.29 -28.44 4.64
CA VAL A 84 11.18 -28.98 5.41
C VAL A 84 10.30 -29.77 4.44
N GLY A 85 10.28 -31.09 4.58
CA GLY A 85 9.62 -31.96 3.61
C GLY A 85 10.24 -31.88 2.20
N SER A 86 9.39 -32.02 1.18
CA SER A 86 9.81 -31.93 -0.23
C SER A 86 9.61 -30.55 -0.84
N ASP A 87 8.67 -29.77 -0.31
CA ASP A 87 8.12 -28.60 -1.00
C ASP A 87 8.38 -27.28 -0.26
N ILE A 88 8.90 -27.34 0.98
CA ILE A 88 9.18 -26.16 1.80
C ILE A 88 10.69 -25.99 2.03
N GLU A 89 11.17 -24.77 1.87
CA GLU A 89 12.55 -24.38 2.12
C GLU A 89 12.58 -23.17 3.07
N LEU A 90 13.46 -23.22 4.08
CA LEU A 90 13.72 -22.12 4.99
C LEU A 90 15.05 -21.45 4.66
N THR A 91 15.02 -20.16 4.36
CA THR A 91 16.23 -19.36 4.11
C THR A 91 16.51 -18.41 5.28
N LEU A 92 17.70 -18.51 5.86
CA LEU A 92 18.10 -17.65 6.99
C LEU A 92 18.21 -16.17 6.59
N ASN A 93 17.57 -15.31 7.35
CA ASN A 93 17.66 -13.85 7.22
C ASN A 93 18.73 -13.27 8.13
N ARG A 94 19.14 -12.02 7.85
CA ARG A 94 20.04 -11.30 8.75
C ARG A 94 19.32 -10.98 10.07
N PRO A 95 20.01 -11.10 11.22
CA PRO A 95 19.43 -10.69 12.50
C PRO A 95 18.99 -9.23 12.48
N LEU A 96 17.83 -8.96 13.07
CA LEU A 96 17.21 -7.65 13.11
C LEU A 96 17.12 -7.15 14.56
N GLY A 97 17.64 -5.94 14.80
CA GLY A 97 17.47 -5.26 16.09
C GLY A 97 16.13 -4.53 16.11
N VAL A 98 15.26 -4.85 17.07
CA VAL A 98 13.95 -4.22 17.21
C VAL A 98 13.62 -3.88 18.66
N SER A 99 12.69 -2.95 18.83
CA SER A 99 12.09 -2.60 20.12
C SER A 99 10.87 -3.44 20.48
N ASP A 100 10.20 -4.02 19.48
CA ASP A 100 8.92 -4.72 19.62
C ASP A 100 8.87 -5.91 18.63
N PHE A 101 8.40 -7.08 19.11
CA PHE A 101 8.47 -8.32 18.33
C PHE A 101 7.47 -8.34 17.17
N GLU A 102 6.27 -7.78 17.37
CA GLU A 102 5.23 -7.68 16.35
C GLU A 102 5.62 -6.69 15.25
N ALA A 103 6.16 -5.52 15.62
CA ALA A 103 6.70 -4.56 14.66
C ALA A 103 7.88 -5.16 13.86
N GLY A 104 8.72 -5.96 14.53
CA GLY A 104 9.79 -6.73 13.87
C GLY A 104 9.24 -7.73 12.86
N MET A 105 8.22 -8.51 13.23
CA MET A 105 7.56 -9.46 12.35
C MET A 105 6.95 -8.76 11.12
N ALA A 106 6.27 -7.63 11.32
CA ALA A 106 5.71 -6.84 10.21
C ALA A 106 6.79 -6.36 9.23
N LEU A 107 7.93 -5.88 9.74
CA LEU A 107 9.06 -5.45 8.91
C LEU A 107 9.70 -6.62 8.14
N LEU A 108 9.82 -7.79 8.77
CA LEU A 108 10.33 -9.00 8.13
C LEU A 108 9.41 -9.48 7.00
N MET A 109 8.09 -9.57 7.27
CA MET A 109 7.08 -9.90 6.25
C MET A 109 7.13 -8.91 5.09
N GLN A 110 7.23 -7.61 5.36
CA GLN A 110 7.34 -6.61 4.32
C GLN A 110 8.63 -6.78 3.49
N THR A 111 9.76 -7.03 4.14
CA THR A 111 11.08 -7.03 3.48
C THR A 111 11.33 -8.29 2.66
N TYR A 112 10.98 -9.45 3.21
CA TYR A 112 11.38 -10.76 2.66
C TYR A 112 10.25 -11.52 1.99
N VAL A 113 8.99 -11.17 2.28
CA VAL A 113 7.82 -11.79 1.65
C VAL A 113 7.21 -10.81 0.66
N THR A 114 6.47 -9.79 1.11
CA THR A 114 5.67 -8.97 0.17
C THR A 114 6.53 -8.20 -0.83
N ARG A 115 7.66 -7.63 -0.41
CA ARG A 115 8.57 -6.92 -1.33
C ARG A 115 9.20 -7.85 -2.36
N ALA A 116 9.56 -9.08 -1.97
CA ALA A 116 10.11 -10.07 -2.90
C ALA A 116 9.10 -10.43 -4.00
N LEU A 117 7.81 -10.30 -3.68
CA LEU A 117 6.69 -10.50 -4.61
C LEU A 117 6.32 -9.24 -5.41
N GLY A 118 7.06 -8.14 -5.25
CA GLY A 118 6.77 -6.87 -5.91
C GLY A 118 5.71 -6.00 -5.21
N HIS A 119 5.26 -6.40 -4.02
CA HIS A 119 4.28 -5.69 -3.20
C HIS A 119 4.99 -4.90 -2.09
N GLU A 120 5.55 -3.76 -2.48
CA GLU A 120 6.24 -2.82 -1.58
C GLU A 120 5.36 -1.59 -1.32
N TYR A 121 5.17 -1.26 -0.03
CA TYR A 121 4.60 0.04 0.34
C TYR A 121 5.51 1.16 -0.15
N LYS A 122 4.93 2.10 -0.89
CA LYS A 122 5.61 3.31 -1.37
C LYS A 122 5.00 4.53 -0.71
N THR A 123 5.79 5.59 -0.61
CA THR A 123 5.28 6.89 -0.22
C THR A 123 4.68 7.59 -1.44
N TYR A 124 3.43 8.00 -1.32
CA TYR A 124 2.70 8.79 -2.30
C TYR A 124 2.45 10.19 -1.76
N GLU A 125 2.81 11.20 -2.54
CA GLU A 125 2.39 12.58 -2.31
C GLU A 125 0.95 12.74 -2.80
N THR A 126 0.09 13.31 -1.96
CA THR A 126 -1.32 13.55 -2.32
C THR A 126 -1.67 15.02 -2.26
N PHE A 127 -2.49 15.46 -3.21
CA PHE A 127 -2.90 16.85 -3.34
C PHE A 127 -4.27 16.96 -4.00
N SER A 128 -4.97 18.07 -3.74
CA SER A 128 -6.23 18.40 -4.38
C SER A 128 -6.07 19.55 -5.37
N LEU A 129 -6.89 19.51 -6.41
CA LEU A 129 -7.19 20.67 -7.24
C LEU A 129 -8.48 21.29 -6.71
N ASP A 130 -8.41 22.53 -6.25
CA ASP A 130 -9.53 23.23 -5.66
C ASP A 130 -10.02 24.34 -6.57
N PHE A 131 -11.34 24.46 -6.67
CA PHE A 131 -12.01 25.58 -7.31
C PHE A 131 -12.31 26.68 -6.28
N ARG A 132 -11.87 27.90 -6.57
CA ARG A 132 -12.16 29.09 -5.77
C ARG A 132 -13.47 29.73 -6.25
N THR A 133 -14.52 29.60 -5.45
CA THR A 133 -15.83 30.25 -5.73
C THR A 133 -15.73 31.76 -5.63
N ASN A 134 -14.84 32.28 -4.77
CA ASN A 134 -14.58 33.70 -4.62
C ASN A 134 -13.12 33.98 -4.24
N ILE A 135 -12.34 34.51 -5.19
CA ILE A 135 -10.92 34.85 -5.02
C ILE A 135 -10.69 35.84 -3.87
N LYS A 136 -11.65 36.72 -3.56
CA LYS A 136 -11.52 37.73 -2.50
C LYS A 136 -11.80 37.21 -1.10
N LYS A 137 -12.50 36.08 -0.97
CA LYS A 137 -12.94 35.51 0.32
C LYS A 137 -12.21 34.23 0.70
N ASP A 138 -11.24 33.81 -0.10
CA ASP A 138 -10.54 32.52 0.00
C ASP A 138 -11.52 31.34 0.16
N GLU A 139 -12.67 31.45 -0.50
CA GLU A 139 -13.69 30.40 -0.48
C GLU A 139 -13.36 29.43 -1.61
N HIS A 140 -13.00 28.20 -1.25
CA HIS A 140 -12.58 27.16 -2.18
C HIS A 140 -13.04 25.77 -1.74
N PHE A 141 -13.13 24.84 -2.69
CA PHE A 141 -13.41 23.44 -2.42
C PHE A 141 -12.72 22.53 -3.45
N PRO A 142 -12.33 21.31 -3.06
CA PRO A 142 -11.67 20.35 -3.93
C PRO A 142 -12.63 19.85 -5.01
N ILE A 143 -12.16 19.79 -6.24
CA ILE A 143 -12.86 19.21 -7.40
C ILE A 143 -12.16 17.97 -7.94
N ALA A 144 -10.92 17.75 -7.55
CA ALA A 144 -10.19 16.51 -7.80
C ALA A 144 -9.14 16.27 -6.72
N VAL A 145 -8.81 15.00 -6.53
CA VAL A 145 -7.72 14.55 -5.66
C VAL A 145 -6.77 13.71 -6.49
N PHE A 146 -5.48 13.83 -6.20
CA PHE A 146 -4.40 13.18 -6.92
C PHE A 146 -3.48 12.49 -5.94
N SER A 147 -2.89 11.39 -6.41
CA SER A 147 -1.85 10.63 -5.72
C SER A 147 -0.70 10.39 -6.69
N TYR A 148 0.53 10.67 -6.26
CA TYR A 148 1.72 10.57 -7.08
C TYR A 148 2.90 9.97 -6.31
N CYS A 149 3.57 8.99 -6.91
CA CYS A 149 4.82 8.44 -6.40
C CYS A 149 5.99 8.91 -7.28
N ALA A 150 6.81 9.83 -6.78
CA ALA A 150 7.93 10.38 -7.54
C ALA A 150 8.97 9.33 -8.01
N PRO A 151 9.37 8.34 -7.19
CA PRO A 151 10.34 7.33 -7.62
C PRO A 151 9.86 6.43 -8.77
N THR A 152 8.57 6.10 -8.82
CA THR A 152 8.03 5.17 -9.82
C THR A 152 7.23 5.85 -10.93
N GLY A 153 6.93 7.14 -10.80
CA GLY A 153 6.07 7.88 -11.71
C GLY A 153 4.59 7.47 -11.65
N GLU A 154 4.21 6.64 -10.67
CA GLU A 154 2.85 6.14 -10.55
C GLU A 154 1.89 7.26 -10.15
N PHE A 155 0.75 7.36 -10.82
CA PHE A 155 -0.19 8.47 -10.67
C PHE A 155 -1.63 7.96 -10.73
N SER A 156 -2.46 8.41 -9.79
CA SER A 156 -3.90 8.20 -9.79
C SER A 156 -4.64 9.51 -9.52
N ALA A 157 -5.83 9.65 -10.09
CA ALA A 157 -6.68 10.83 -9.94
C ALA A 157 -8.14 10.44 -9.72
N ALA A 158 -8.82 11.14 -8.81
CA ALA A 158 -10.26 11.05 -8.60
C ALA A 158 -10.91 12.40 -8.83
N TRP A 159 -11.84 12.45 -9.77
CA TRP A 159 -12.66 13.63 -10.06
C TRP A 159 -13.92 13.63 -9.20
N LEU A 160 -14.12 14.72 -8.45
CA LEU A 160 -15.25 14.90 -7.55
C LEU A 160 -16.39 15.59 -8.33
N ASN A 161 -17.08 14.82 -9.18
CA ASN A 161 -18.14 15.27 -10.11
C ASN A 161 -19.52 15.47 -9.41
N ASP A 162 -20.63 15.13 -10.08
CA ASP A 162 -22.03 15.56 -9.81
C ASP A 162 -22.53 15.48 -8.35
N GLU A 163 -21.89 14.71 -7.47
CA GLU A 163 -22.17 14.64 -6.03
C GLU A 163 -20.93 14.99 -5.17
N ASN A 164 -20.28 16.11 -5.47
CA ASN A 164 -19.12 16.57 -4.72
C ASN A 164 -19.50 16.93 -3.26
N PRO A 165 -19.04 16.16 -2.25
CA PRO A 165 -19.44 16.35 -0.85
C PRO A 165 -18.88 17.64 -0.22
N PHE A 166 -17.90 18.25 -0.90
CA PHE A 166 -17.24 19.49 -0.50
C PHE A 166 -17.87 20.71 -1.15
N GLU A 167 -18.76 20.53 -2.14
CA GLU A 167 -19.41 21.62 -2.85
C GLU A 167 -20.25 22.49 -1.90
N PRO A 168 -20.07 23.83 -1.92
CA PRO A 168 -20.96 24.74 -1.21
C PRO A 168 -22.42 24.60 -1.66
N ALA A 169 -23.34 24.50 -0.70
CA ALA A 169 -24.78 24.36 -0.97
C ALA A 169 -25.41 25.52 -1.78
N ARG A 170 -24.69 26.64 -1.95
CA ARG A 170 -25.18 27.88 -2.59
C ARG A 170 -24.69 28.08 -4.03
N LEU A 171 -24.01 27.12 -4.63
CA LEU A 171 -23.54 27.26 -6.01
C LEU A 171 -24.71 27.31 -7.00
N ASN A 172 -24.73 28.33 -7.85
CA ASN A 172 -25.78 28.48 -8.84
C ASN A 172 -25.52 27.59 -10.07
N ARG A 173 -26.57 27.31 -10.87
CA ARG A 173 -26.48 26.44 -12.06
C ARG A 173 -25.45 26.90 -13.09
N SER A 174 -25.24 28.22 -13.22
CA SER A 174 -24.24 28.78 -14.14
C SER A 174 -22.81 28.54 -13.66
N GLN A 175 -22.57 28.62 -12.35
CA GLN A 175 -21.28 28.33 -11.73
C GLN A 175 -20.95 26.85 -11.83
N ARG A 176 -21.91 25.96 -11.57
CA ARG A 176 -21.72 24.51 -11.79
C ARG A 176 -21.33 24.17 -13.22
N LYS A 177 -22.06 24.71 -14.20
CA LYS A 177 -21.71 24.54 -15.63
C LYS A 177 -20.33 25.10 -15.97
N HIS A 178 -19.94 26.21 -15.35
CA HIS A 178 -18.62 26.80 -15.56
C HIS A 178 -17.51 25.90 -14.98
N ILE A 179 -17.69 25.41 -13.75
CA ILE A 179 -16.77 24.48 -13.09
C ILE A 179 -16.64 23.20 -13.92
N GLN A 180 -17.77 22.61 -14.30
CA GLN A 180 -17.81 21.41 -15.13
C GLN A 180 -17.01 21.60 -16.43
N ARG A 181 -17.29 22.66 -17.19
CA ARG A 181 -16.57 22.95 -18.45
C ARG A 181 -15.08 23.13 -18.25
N GLN A 182 -14.66 23.83 -17.19
CA GLN A 182 -13.22 24.02 -16.89
C GLN A 182 -12.56 22.71 -16.44
N THR A 183 -13.29 21.87 -15.73
CA THR A 183 -12.84 20.54 -15.29
C THR A 183 -12.67 19.61 -16.49
N GLU A 184 -13.64 19.60 -17.41
CA GLU A 184 -13.57 18.88 -18.69
C GLU A 184 -12.40 19.38 -19.56
N GLU A 185 -12.20 20.70 -19.67
CA GLU A 185 -11.03 21.28 -20.37
C GLU A 185 -9.71 20.85 -19.71
N PHE A 186 -9.64 20.75 -18.39
CA PHE A 186 -8.44 20.31 -17.69
C PHE A 186 -8.20 18.80 -17.87
N MET A 187 -9.24 17.97 -17.77
CA MET A 187 -9.16 16.52 -18.02
C MET A 187 -8.67 16.21 -19.43
N ALA A 188 -9.23 16.87 -20.44
CA ALA A 188 -8.81 16.70 -21.83
C ALA A 188 -7.32 17.03 -22.05
N ASN A 189 -6.74 17.93 -21.26
CA ASN A 189 -5.31 18.24 -21.31
C ASN A 189 -4.45 17.22 -20.54
N MET A 190 -4.97 16.59 -19.48
CA MET A 190 -4.27 15.50 -18.77
C MET A 190 -4.16 14.22 -19.63
N ASP A 191 -5.22 13.85 -20.36
CA ASP A 191 -5.26 12.64 -21.21
C ASP A 191 -4.30 12.70 -22.42
N SER A 192 -3.68 13.85 -22.68
CA SER A 192 -2.74 14.07 -23.79
C SER A 192 -1.27 13.77 -23.46
N ASP A 193 -0.99 12.95 -22.44
CA ASP A 193 0.34 12.60 -21.93
C ASP A 193 1.23 13.79 -21.55
N ASN A 194 0.62 14.96 -21.29
CA ASN A 194 1.34 16.16 -20.92
C ASN A 194 0.78 16.78 -19.64
N ILE A 195 0.85 15.99 -18.57
CA ILE A 195 0.46 16.36 -17.21
C ILE A 195 1.08 17.71 -16.81
N GLN A 196 2.34 17.97 -17.19
CA GLN A 196 3.02 19.24 -16.94
C GLN A 196 2.32 20.43 -17.62
N ILE A 197 1.88 20.28 -18.87
CA ILE A 197 1.11 21.31 -19.59
C ILE A 197 -0.26 21.51 -18.96
N ALA A 198 -0.94 20.44 -18.55
CA ALA A 198 -2.24 20.53 -17.88
C ALA A 198 -2.13 21.39 -16.61
N PHE A 199 -1.13 21.13 -15.76
CA PHE A 199 -0.88 21.92 -14.55
C PHE A 199 -0.43 23.36 -14.83
N ASN A 200 0.33 23.59 -15.90
CA ASN A 200 0.75 24.95 -16.31
C ASN A 200 -0.40 25.79 -16.87
N ASN A 201 -1.40 25.15 -17.49
CA ASN A 201 -2.57 25.82 -18.08
C ASN A 201 -3.72 26.05 -17.09
N ILE A 202 -3.55 25.63 -15.83
CA ILE A 202 -4.50 25.94 -14.75
C ILE A 202 -4.70 27.46 -14.69
N ARG A 203 -5.95 27.91 -14.84
CA ARG A 203 -6.31 29.33 -14.69
C ARG A 203 -6.16 29.77 -13.24
N ARG A 204 -4.94 30.11 -12.84
CA ARG A 204 -4.66 30.81 -11.58
C ARG A 204 -5.16 32.25 -11.73
N PRO A 205 -6.21 32.67 -10.99
CA PRO A 205 -6.40 32.38 -9.57
C PRO A 205 -7.64 31.52 -9.23
N GLN A 206 -8.41 31.07 -10.21
CA GLN A 206 -9.66 30.33 -9.97
C GLN A 206 -9.42 28.90 -9.49
N PHE A 207 -8.28 28.33 -9.84
CA PHE A 207 -7.89 27.00 -9.43
C PHE A 207 -6.57 27.05 -8.64
N GLY A 208 -6.54 26.31 -7.53
CA GLY A 208 -5.37 26.17 -6.67
C GLY A 208 -5.03 24.70 -6.47
N ILE A 209 -3.76 24.41 -6.25
CA ILE A 209 -3.29 23.08 -5.84
C ILE A 209 -3.00 23.15 -4.35
N PHE A 210 -3.53 22.19 -3.60
CA PHE A 210 -3.37 22.13 -2.15
C PHE A 210 -2.82 20.76 -1.76
N LYS A 211 -1.69 20.73 -1.05
CA LYS A 211 -1.15 19.47 -0.50
C LYS A 211 -2.12 18.97 0.57
N ILE A 212 -2.45 17.68 0.52
CA ILE A 212 -3.20 17.00 1.58
C ILE A 212 -2.17 16.46 2.57
N ASP A 213 -1.52 15.33 2.24
CA ASP A 213 -0.42 14.77 3.00
C ASP A 213 0.40 13.76 2.16
N GLU A 214 1.37 13.11 2.79
CA GLU A 214 2.07 11.93 2.28
C GLU A 214 1.52 10.66 2.93
N PHE A 215 1.20 9.67 2.11
CA PHE A 215 0.67 8.38 2.59
C PHE A 215 1.54 7.22 2.11
N GLN A 216 1.77 6.25 2.99
CA GLN A 216 2.32 4.96 2.61
C GLN A 216 1.18 4.05 2.14
N ALA A 217 1.27 3.56 0.91
CA ALA A 217 0.27 2.67 0.32
C ALA A 217 0.93 1.66 -0.62
N MET A 218 0.19 0.61 -1.00
CA MET A 218 0.63 -0.40 -1.96
C MET A 218 0.41 0.03 -3.42
N SER A 219 -0.49 0.99 -3.64
CA SER A 219 -0.77 1.57 -4.95
C SER A 219 -1.17 3.04 -4.84
N SER A 220 -1.05 3.76 -5.95
CA SER A 220 -1.51 5.15 -6.07
C SER A 220 -3.01 5.28 -5.85
N GLY A 221 -3.80 4.28 -6.26
CA GLY A 221 -5.24 4.21 -6.01
C GLY A 221 -5.57 4.08 -4.52
N GLN A 222 -4.87 3.21 -3.79
CA GLN A 222 -5.07 3.08 -2.34
C GLN A 222 -4.67 4.38 -1.61
N ALA A 223 -3.55 5.00 -1.98
CA ALA A 223 -3.17 6.31 -1.42
C ALA A 223 -4.20 7.41 -1.73
N LEU A 224 -4.80 7.37 -2.92
CA LEU A 224 -5.86 8.30 -3.33
C LEU A 224 -7.12 8.13 -2.46
N ASP A 225 -7.55 6.90 -2.20
CA ASP A 225 -8.70 6.62 -1.34
C ASP A 225 -8.47 7.12 0.10
N ILE A 226 -7.28 6.85 0.66
CA ILE A 226 -6.87 7.36 1.98
C ILE A 226 -6.92 8.89 2.01
N ALA A 227 -6.38 9.55 0.98
CA ALA A 227 -6.37 11.00 0.89
C ALA A 227 -7.78 11.60 0.80
N ILE A 228 -8.70 10.99 0.06
CA ILE A 228 -10.10 11.43 -0.02
C ILE A 228 -10.78 11.32 1.34
N ASP A 229 -10.56 10.24 2.08
CA ASP A 229 -11.14 10.05 3.39
C ASP A 229 -10.58 11.02 4.43
N ASP A 230 -9.28 11.32 4.37
CA ASP A 230 -8.68 12.35 5.22
C ASP A 230 -9.23 13.74 4.89
N LEU A 231 -9.39 14.06 3.59
CA LEU A 231 -10.02 15.29 3.12
C LEU A 231 -11.46 15.44 3.64
N LYS A 232 -12.26 14.35 3.64
CA LYS A 232 -13.61 14.34 4.23
C LYS A 232 -13.58 14.69 5.72
N LYS A 233 -12.64 14.12 6.49
CA LYS A 233 -12.48 14.42 7.93
C LYS A 233 -12.10 15.88 8.17
N LEU A 234 -11.15 16.40 7.39
CA LEU A 234 -10.71 17.80 7.44
C LEU A 234 -11.86 18.78 7.11
N TRP A 235 -12.71 18.46 6.15
CA TRP A 235 -13.84 19.32 5.80
C TRP A 235 -15.01 19.21 6.78
N ALA A 236 -15.24 18.04 7.36
CA ALA A 236 -16.25 17.86 8.41
C ALA A 236 -15.92 18.72 9.64
N SER A 237 -14.65 18.76 10.06
CA SER A 237 -14.22 19.60 11.19
C SER A 237 -14.36 21.09 10.89
N ARG A 238 -14.08 21.54 9.67
CA ARG A 238 -14.30 22.93 9.22
C ARG A 238 -15.78 23.35 9.22
N LYS A 239 -16.72 22.43 8.94
CA LYS A 239 -18.16 22.72 8.99
C LYS A 239 -18.70 22.80 10.43
N ALA A 240 -18.00 22.21 11.40
CA ALA A 240 -18.41 22.17 12.81
C ALA A 240 -17.85 23.33 13.66
N ALA A 241 -16.84 24.03 13.17
CA ALA A 241 -16.22 25.21 13.78
C ALA A 241 -16.91 26.52 13.33
#